data_AF-A0A7V9GMH3-F1
#
_entry.id   AF-A0A7V9GMH3-F1
#
_cell.length_a   1.000
_cell.length_b   1.000
_cell.length_c   1.000
_cell.angle_alpha   90.00
_cell.angle_beta   90.00
_cell.angle_gamma   90.00
#
_symmetry.space_group_name_H-M   'P 1'
#
loop_
_entity.id
_entity.type
_entity.pdbx_description
1 polymer ?
#
loop_
_entity_poly.entity_id
_entity_poly.type
_entity_poly.pdbx_seq_one_letter_code
_entity_poly.pdbx_strand_id
1 'polypeptide(L)' 'MQKIKRLLGIFWMLLGPLFFILLVYSAFQNIQQGGQGDISNPVPWIIIITISIPISIGLTIFGWYSWKGEYDHMN' A
#
# COMPACT_ATOMS: atom_id res chain seq x y z
N MET A 1 -14.82 -10.88 -18.34
CA MET A 1 -13.52 -10.19 -18.24
C MET A 1 -13.62 -8.81 -17.60
N GLN A 2 -14.54 -7.94 -18.04
CA GLN A 2 -14.71 -6.58 -17.46
C GLN A 2 -15.04 -6.55 -15.96
N LYS A 3 -15.96 -7.42 -15.50
CA LYS A 3 -16.30 -7.53 -14.05
C LYS A 3 -15.10 -7.98 -13.19
N ILE A 4 -14.21 -8.82 -13.74
CA ILE A 4 -13.00 -9.29 -13.05
C ILE A 4 -11.97 -8.15 -12.98
N LYS A 5 -11.78 -7.40 -14.07
CA LYS A 5 -10.90 -6.21 -14.12
C LYS A 5 -11.36 -5.17 -13.08
N ARG A 6 -12.66 -4.91 -12.98
CA ARG A 6 -13.24 -4.03 -11.95
C ARG A 6 -13.04 -4.56 -10.54
N LEU A 7 -13.30 -5.84 -10.27
CA LEU A 7 -13.09 -6.45 -8.95
C LEU A 7 -11.62 -6.38 -8.50
N LEU A 8 -10.69 -6.64 -9.42
CA LEU A 8 -9.25 -6.47 -9.18
C LEU A 8 -8.91 -5.00 -8.88
N GLY A 9 -9.53 -4.06 -9.58
CA GLY A 9 -9.41 -2.62 -9.28
C GLY A 9 -9.78 -2.29 -7.83
N ILE A 10 -10.93 -2.78 -7.36
CA ILE A 10 -11.36 -2.61 -5.96
C ILE A 10 -10.36 -3.22 -4.99
N PHE A 11 -9.87 -4.42 -5.31
CA PHE A 11 -8.86 -5.10 -4.50
C PHE A 11 -7.59 -4.27 -4.37
N TRP A 12 -7.03 -3.77 -5.48
CA TRP A 12 -5.84 -2.91 -5.46
C TRP A 12 -6.07 -1.57 -4.76
N MET A 13 -7.26 -1.01 -4.91
CA MET A 13 -7.66 0.25 -4.26
C MET A 13 -7.67 0.13 -2.73
N LEU A 14 -8.13 -1.00 -2.19
CA LEU A 14 -8.17 -1.25 -0.74
C LEU A 14 -6.82 -1.74 -0.21
N LEU A 15 -6.09 -2.51 -1.01
CA LEU A 15 -4.81 -3.10 -0.61
C LEU A 15 -3.72 -2.06 -0.44
N GLY A 16 -3.70 -0.99 -1.25
CA GLY A 16 -2.72 0.10 -1.11
C GLY A 16 -2.78 0.79 0.27
N PRO A 17 -3.92 1.36 0.68
CA PRO A 17 -4.08 1.99 1.99
C PRO A 17 -3.92 1.00 3.14
N LEU A 18 -4.45 -0.22 3.00
CA LEU A 18 -4.34 -1.26 4.01
C LEU A 18 -2.88 -1.65 4.26
N PHE A 19 -2.11 -1.86 3.19
CA PHE A 19 -0.68 -2.15 3.27
C PHE A 19 0.08 -1.03 4.00
N PHE A 20 -0.21 0.23 3.65
CA PHE A 20 0.42 1.38 4.29
C PHE A 20 0.13 1.44 5.80
N ILE A 21 -1.14 1.24 6.20
CA ILE A 21 -1.53 1.24 7.62
C ILE A 21 -0.83 0.12 8.39
N LEU A 22 -0.78 -1.09 7.83
CA LEU A 22 -0.10 -2.23 8.46
C LEU A 22 1.41 -1.97 8.61
N LEU A 23 2.03 -1.30 7.63
CA LEU A 23 3.45 -1.00 7.65
C LEU A 23 3.78 0.04 8.73
N VAL A 24 2.95 1.09 8.85
CA VAL A 24 3.07 2.10 9.91
C VAL A 24 2.84 1.46 11.29
N TYR A 25 1.81 0.61 11.42
CA TYR A 25 1.54 -0.11 12.66
C TYR A 25 2.72 -1.01 13.06
N SER A 26 3.29 -1.74 12.10
CA SER A 26 4.47 -2.58 12.32
C SER A 26 5.68 -1.75 12.73
N ALA A 27 5.88 -0.57 12.15
CA ALA A 27 6.94 0.35 12.55
C ALA A 27 6.82 0.74 14.03
N PHE A 28 5.61 1.12 14.48
CA PHE A 28 5.38 1.44 15.89
C PHE A 28 5.61 0.25 16.83
N GLN A 29 5.25 -0.97 16.41
CA GLN A 29 5.46 -2.17 17.24
C GLN A 29 6.92 -2.61 17.32
N ASN A 30 7.71 -2.36 16.28
CA ASN A 30 9.11 -2.81 16.19
C ASN A 30 10.11 -1.76 16.70
N ILE A 31 9.76 -0.47 16.64
CA ILE A 31 10.50 0.62 17.28
C ILE A 31 10.12 0.64 18.78
N GLN A 32 10.46 -0.42 19.51
CA GLN A 32 10.35 -0.45 20.97
C GLN A 32 11.63 0.07 21.61
N GLN A 33 11.47 0.94 22.61
CA GLN A 33 12.58 1.50 23.39
C GLN A 33 13.23 0.39 24.23
N GLY A 34 14.29 -0.23 23.71
CA GLY A 34 15.07 -1.23 24.44
C GLY A 34 15.49 -2.46 23.63
N GLY A 35 15.06 -2.59 22.37
CA GLY A 35 15.46 -3.70 21.51
C GLY A 35 16.91 -3.58 21.04
N GLN A 36 17.71 -4.64 21.27
CA GLN A 36 19.04 -4.77 20.69
C GLN A 36 18.90 -5.34 19.27
N GLY A 37 19.02 -4.51 18.25
CA GLY A 37 19.03 -4.91 16.83
C GLY A 37 18.63 -3.78 15.87
N ASP A 38 19.00 -3.92 14.59
CA ASP A 38 18.72 -2.92 13.55
C ASP A 38 17.22 -2.68 13.30
N ILE A 39 16.36 -3.62 13.70
CA ILE A 39 14.90 -3.55 13.55
C ILE A 39 14.27 -2.52 14.50
N SER A 40 14.91 -2.24 15.64
CA SER A 40 14.48 -1.20 16.57
C SER A 40 14.98 0.19 16.18
N ASN A 41 15.88 0.28 15.18
CA ASN A 41 16.31 1.54 14.63
C ASN A 41 15.17 2.16 13.79
N PRO A 42 14.80 3.43 13.99
CA PRO A 42 13.76 4.08 13.19
C PRO A 42 14.16 4.34 11.74
N VAL A 43 15.45 4.37 11.41
CA VAL A 43 15.95 4.77 10.08
C VAL A 43 15.44 3.85 8.95
N PRO A 44 15.55 2.51 9.03
CA PRO A 44 15.02 1.62 7.98
C PRO A 44 13.50 1.77 7.80
N TRP A 45 12.75 1.91 8.89
CA TRP A 45 11.30 2.08 8.85
C TRP A 45 10.89 3.35 8.12
N ILE A 46 11.55 4.47 8.40
CA ILE A 46 11.27 5.76 7.74
C ILE A 46 11.51 5.66 6.23
N ILE A 47 12.59 4.98 5.80
CA ILE A 47 12.90 4.78 4.38
C ILE A 47 11.80 3.96 3.70
N ILE A 48 11.40 2.83 4.29
CA ILE A 48 10.37 1.95 3.73
C ILE A 48 9.02 2.68 3.64
N ILE A 49 8.61 3.39 4.70
CA ILE A 49 7.37 4.17 4.73
C ILE A 49 7.40 5.24 3.63
N THR A 50 8.50 5.99 3.52
CA THR A 50 8.65 7.07 2.52
C THR A 50 8.50 6.56 1.09
N ILE A 51 9.13 5.43 0.76
CA ILE A 51 9.02 4.81 -0.57
C ILE A 51 7.63 4.20 -0.80
N SER A 52 7.00 3.67 0.25
CA SER A 52 5.70 3.02 0.15
C SER A 52 4.53 4.00 -0.05
N ILE A 53 4.66 5.26 0.36
CA ILE A 53 3.64 6.31 0.17
C ILE A 53 3.26 6.49 -1.32
N PRO A 54 4.18 6.85 -2.23
CA PRO A 54 3.83 7.05 -3.64
C PRO A 54 3.32 5.77 -4.30
N ILE A 55 3.80 4.60 -3.88
CA ILE A 55 3.34 3.29 -4.39
C ILE A 55 1.88 3.04 -3.97
N SER A 56 1.56 3.24 -2.68
CA SER A 56 0.21 3.08 -2.15
C SER A 56 -0.78 4.05 -2.80
N ILE A 57 -0.37 5.30 -3.02
CA ILE A 57 -1.16 6.30 -3.75
C ILE A 57 -1.39 5.85 -5.20
N GLY A 58 -0.33 5.40 -5.90
CA GLY A 58 -0.43 4.88 -7.26
C GLY A 58 -1.39 3.70 -7.39
N LEU A 59 -1.32 2.72 -6.47
CA LEU A 59 -2.23 1.58 -6.42
C LEU A 59 -3.68 1.99 -6.14
N THR A 60 -3.87 2.96 -5.25
CA THR A 60 -5.21 3.49 -4.93
C THR A 60 -5.83 4.18 -6.15
N ILE A 61 -5.06 5.04 -6.84
CA ILE A 61 -5.49 5.74 -8.05
C ILE A 61 -5.76 4.75 -9.19
N PHE A 62 -4.88 3.77 -9.39
CA PHE A 62 -5.07 2.71 -10.37
C PHE A 62 -6.36 1.92 -10.12
N GLY A 63 -6.60 1.53 -8.87
CA GLY A 63 -7.80 0.82 -8.46
C GLY A 63 -9.08 1.64 -8.66
N TRP A 64 -9.01 2.94 -8.38
CA TRP A 64 -10.11 3.88 -8.62
C TRP A 64 -10.47 4.01 -10.11
N TYR A 65 -9.48 4.17 -10.99
CA TYR A 65 -9.71 4.22 -12.44
C TYR A 65 -10.21 2.86 -12.99
N SER A 66 -9.73 1.75 -12.42
CA SER A 66 -10.22 0.39 -12.72
C SER A 66 -11.67 0.20 -12.33
N TRP A 67 -12.11 0.74 -11.19
CA TRP A 67 -13.52 0.73 -10.81
C TRP A 67 -14.38 1.51 -11.81
N LYS A 68 -13.96 2.74 -12.14
CA LYS A 68 -14.70 3.64 -13.04
C LYS A 68 -14.92 3.07 -14.45
N GLY A 69 -14.21 2.02 -14.82
CA GLY A 69 -14.34 1.38 -16.12
C GLY A 69 -13.52 2.07 -17.21
N GLU A 70 -12.58 2.96 -16.85
CA GLU A 70 -11.65 3.58 -17.79
C GLU A 70 -10.80 2.52 -18.52
N TYR A 71 -10.57 1.37 -17.88
CA TYR A 71 -9.85 0.22 -18.45
C TYR A 71 -10.76 -0.78 -19.18
N ASP A 72 -12.08 -0.56 -19.23
CA ASP A 72 -13.00 -1.48 -19.92
C ASP A 72 -12.85 -1.43 -21.45
N HIS A 73 -12.34 -0.30 -21.98
CA HIS A 73 -12.11 -0.09 -23.41
C HIS A 73 -10.81 -0.72 -23.93
N MET A 74 -9.93 -1.18 -23.04
CA MET A 74 -8.71 -1.89 -23.43
C MET A 74 -9.08 -3.36 -23.61
N ASN A 75 -9.38 -3.74 -24.87
CA ASN A 75 -9.72 -5.09 -25.32
C ASN A 75 -8.70 -6.12 -24.81
#